data_AF-A0A0C2WJD5-F1
#
_entry.id   AF-A0A0C2WJD5-F1
#
_cell.length_a   1.000
_cell.length_b   1.000
_cell.length_c   1.000
_cell.angle_alpha   90.00
_cell.angle_beta   90.00
_cell.angle_gamma   90.00
#
_symmetry.space_group_name_H-M   'P 1'
#
loop_
_entity.id
_entity.type
_entity.pdbx_description
1 polymer ?
#
loop_
_entity_poly.entity_id
_entity_poly.type
_entity_poly.pdbx_seq_one_letter_code
_entity_poly.pdbx_strand_id
1 'polypeptide(L)' 'LLLYQRPSMKENDIPHRTKLRDEVIDKAKLAVYRLTKHFKISITFDAWTSKSYDPYLAVTA' A
#
# COMPACT_ATOMS: atom_id res chain seq x y z
N LEU A 1 29.80 10.23 20.21
CA LEU A 1 28.50 10.83 19.83
C LEU A 1 28.20 10.43 18.38
N LEU A 2 27.22 9.55 18.16
CA LEU A 2 26.79 9.16 16.81
C LEU A 2 25.90 10.26 16.24
N LEU A 3 26.42 11.03 15.30
CA LEU A 3 25.64 11.99 14.51
C LEU A 3 24.84 11.19 13.49
N TYR A 4 23.53 11.11 13.68
CA TYR A 4 22.62 10.54 12.69
C TYR A 4 22.61 11.45 11.46
N GLN A 5 23.41 11.12 10.44
CA GLN A 5 23.35 11.78 9.15
C GLN A 5 22.09 11.31 8.42
N ARG A 6 21.04 12.14 8.41
CA ARG A 6 19.92 11.94 7.48
C ARG A 6 20.46 12.10 6.06
N PRO A 7 20.22 11.13 5.15
CA PRO A 7 20.44 11.35 3.73
C PRO A 7 19.68 12.62 3.32
N SER A 8 20.34 13.51 2.56
CA SER A 8 19.69 14.66 1.93
C SER A 8 18.78 14.12 0.83
N MET A 9 17.58 13.67 1.23
CA MET A 9 16.50 13.32 0.33
C MET A 9 15.84 14.62 -0.12
N LYS A 10 15.64 14.77 -1.43
CA LYS A 10 14.81 15.85 -1.96
C LYS A 10 13.37 15.58 -1.53
N GLU A 11 12.55 16.63 -1.42
CA GLU A 11 11.12 16.48 -1.09
C GLU A 11 10.41 15.46 -2.00
N ASN A 12 10.85 15.36 -3.26
CA ASN A 12 10.34 14.40 -4.24
C ASN A 12 10.77 12.95 -4.03
N ASP A 13 11.84 12.71 -3.27
CA ASP A 13 12.33 11.37 -2.91
C ASP A 13 11.51 10.75 -1.78
N ILE A 14 10.76 11.58 -1.04
CA ILE A 14 9.82 11.15 -0.02
C ILE A 14 8.47 10.93 -0.72
N PRO A 15 8.01 9.69 -0.90
CA PRO A 15 6.70 9.45 -1.47
C PRO A 15 5.66 10.13 -0.59
N HIS A 16 4.99 11.16 -1.11
CA HIS A 16 3.85 11.76 -0.44
C HIS A 16 2.88 10.66 -0.01
N ARG A 17 2.29 10.83 1.18
CA ARG A 17 1.37 9.85 1.80
C ARG A 17 0.26 9.38 0.84
N THR A 18 -0.10 10.19 -0.14
CA THR A 18 -1.05 9.85 -1.22
C THR A 18 -0.54 8.74 -2.13
N LYS A 19 0.75 8.73 -2.51
CA LYS A 19 1.32 7.73 -3.42
C LYS A 19 1.17 6.30 -2.90
N LEU A 20 1.44 6.06 -1.62
CA LEU A 20 1.28 4.74 -1.01
C LEU A 20 -0.19 4.29 -1.01
N ARG A 21 -1.10 5.22 -0.71
CA ARG A 21 -2.54 4.95 -0.75
C ARG A 21 -3.00 4.62 -2.18
N ASP A 22 -2.57 5.40 -3.16
CA ASP A 22 -2.96 5.24 -4.55
C ASP A 22 -2.45 3.89 -5.10
N GLU A 23 -1.20 3.52 -4.78
CA GLU A 23 -0.64 2.23 -5.18
C GLU A 23 -1.38 1.03 -4.54
N VAL A 24 -1.77 1.14 -3.27
CA VAL A 24 -2.57 0.11 -2.58
C VAL A 24 -3.95 -0.03 -3.24
N ILE A 25 -4.60 1.09 -3.56
CA ILE A 25 -5.91 1.09 -4.25
C ILE A 25 -5.79 0.45 -5.64
N ASP A 26 -4.75 0.79 -6.40
CA ASP A 26 -4.56 0.25 -7.75
C ASP A 26 -4.27 -1.26 -7.72
N LYS A 27 -3.46 -1.73 -6.76
CA LYS A 27 -3.24 -3.17 -6.53
C LYS A 27 -4.53 -3.88 -6.16
N ALA A 28 -5.36 -3.30 -5.29
CA ALA A 28 -6.64 -3.88 -4.90
C ALA A 28 -7.60 -3.99 -6.10
N LYS A 29 -7.75 -2.92 -6.90
CA LYS A 29 -8.59 -2.95 -8.12
C LYS A 29 -8.13 -4.03 -9.10
N LEU A 30 -6.82 -4.19 -9.28
CA LEU A 30 -6.26 -5.17 -10.19
C LEU A 30 -6.53 -6.61 -9.71
N ALA A 31 -6.47 -6.85 -8.39
CA ALA A 31 -6.86 -8.11 -7.78
C ALA A 31 -8.37 -8.41 -7.99
N VAL A 32 -9.26 -7.43 -7.75
CA VAL A 32 -10.70 -7.57 -8.02
C VAL A 32 -10.96 -7.93 -9.47
N TYR A 33 -10.34 -7.21 -10.41
CA TYR A 33 -10.54 -7.44 -11.84
C TYR A 33 -10.17 -8.87 -12.25
N ARG A 34 -9.03 -9.38 -11.74
CA ARG A 34 -8.59 -10.76 -12.03
C ARG A 34 -9.52 -11.81 -11.42
N LEU A 35 -9.96 -11.60 -10.18
CA LEU A 35 -10.79 -12.57 -9.46
C LEU A 35 -12.23 -12.60 -9.98
N THR A 36 -12.84 -11.45 -10.23
CA THR A 36 -14.23 -11.35 -10.72
C THR A 36 -14.39 -11.87 -12.15
N LYS A 37 -13.31 -11.91 -12.96
CA LYS A 37 -13.32 -12.53 -14.29
C LYS A 37 -13.55 -14.05 -14.22
N HIS A 38 -13.11 -14.70 -13.15
CA HIS A 38 -13.15 -16.16 -13.02
C HIS A 38 -14.17 -16.65 -11.99
N PHE A 39 -14.58 -15.81 -11.04
CA PHE A 39 -15.43 -16.20 -9.92
C PHE A 39 -16.48 -15.13 -9.60
N LYS A 40 -17.72 -15.55 -9.32
CA LYS A 40 -18.79 -14.66 -8.86
C LYS A 40 -18.82 -14.63 -7.33
N ILE A 41 -17.81 -13.99 -6.74
CA ILE A 41 -17.55 -13.98 -5.30
C ILE A 41 -17.43 -12.54 -4.76
N SER A 42 -17.72 -12.35 -3.48
CA SER A 42 -17.58 -11.07 -2.79
C SER A 42 -16.20 -10.96 -2.16
N ILE A 43 -15.40 -9.99 -2.60
CA ILE A 43 -14.02 -9.81 -2.13
C ILE A 43 -13.97 -8.65 -1.14
N THR A 44 -13.37 -8.91 0.02
CA THR A 44 -13.14 -7.93 1.08
C THR A 44 -11.65 -7.61 1.18
N PHE A 45 -11.33 -6.33 1.30
CA PHE A 45 -9.96 -5.84 1.42
C PHE A 45 -9.79 -5.16 2.78
N ASP A 46 -8.91 -5.69 3.60
CA ASP A 46 -8.50 -5.06 4.85
C ASP A 46 -7.13 -4.42 4.66
N ALA A 47 -7.07 -3.11 4.81
CA ALA A 47 -5.82 -2.35 4.71
C ALA A 47 -5.54 -1.67 6.05
N TRP A 48 -4.31 -1.84 6.56
CA TRP A 48 -3.87 -1.21 7.80
C TRP A 48 -2.38 -0.90 7.76
N THR A 49 -1.94 -0.05 8.68
CA THR A 49 -0.52 0.29 8.86
C THR A 49 -0.05 -0.21 10.23
N SER A 50 1.12 -0.83 10.28
CA SER A 50 1.73 -1.23 11.56
C SER A 50 2.11 0.00 12.39
N LYS A 51 2.45 -0.23 13.66
CA LYS A 51 3.05 0.79 14.53
C LYS A 51 4.37 1.34 13.97
N SER A 52 5.04 0.58 13.09
CA SER A 52 6.26 0.98 12.39
C SER A 52 5.98 1.69 11.05
N TYR A 53 4.72 2.02 10.74
CA TYR A 53 4.26 2.63 9.48
C TYR A 53 4.39 1.74 8.24
N ASP A 54 4.57 0.43 8.40
CA ASP A 54 4.57 -0.49 7.27
C ASP A 54 3.14 -0.72 6.76
N PRO A 55 2.87 -0.63 5.45
CA PRO A 55 1.56 -0.86 4.89
C PRO A 55 1.27 -2.36 4.70
N TYR A 56 0.09 -2.81 5.11
CA TYR A 56 -0.42 -4.17 4.91
C TYR A 56 -1.75 -4.17 4.17
N LEU A 57 -1.97 -5.21 3.38
CA LEU A 57 -3.22 -5.47 2.66
C LEU A 57 -3.54 -6.97 2.76
N ALA A 58 -4.66 -7.31 3.38
CA ALA A 58 -5.25 -8.64 3.31
C ALA A 58 -6.42 -8.66 2.33
N VAL A 59 -6.52 -9.75 1.58
CA VAL A 59 -7.57 -9.99 0.59
C VAL A 59 -8.29 -11.29 0.96
N THR A 60 -9.58 -11.20 1.24
CA THR A 60 -10.44 -12.35 1.53
C THR A 60 -11.52 -12.41 0.45
N ALA A 61 -11.75 -13.58 -0.14
CA ALA A 61 -12.61 -13.75 -1.33
C ALA A 61 -13.63 -14.87 -1.13
#